data_AF-A0A327NHU0-F1
#
_entry.id   AF-A0A327NHU0-F1
#
_cell.length_a   1.000
_cell.length_b   1.000
_cell.length_c   1.000
_cell.angle_alpha   90.00
_cell.angle_beta   90.00
_cell.angle_gamma   90.00
#
_symmetry.space_group_name_H-M   'P 1'
#
loop_
_entity.id
_entity.type
_entity.pdbx_description
1 polymer ?
#
loop_
_entity_poly.entity_id
_entity_poly.type
_entity_poly.pdbx_seq_one_letter_code
_entity_poly.pdbx_strand_id
1 'polypeptide(L)'
;MVRASFGIASALNYDLMRFADVLLMAAECEVEVGSLDKAREYVNRVRARAAASPIKALDGTANAAKYVVSPYTTAWASKEVARKAVRFERRIELGMEGHRFFDLVRWGIADQVINNEYLPKESVRRSLALGSGVKFTKNKSEYQPIPDYAITQSFVAGQPTLKQNPGY
;
A
#
# COMPACT_ATOMS: atom_id res chain seq x y z
N MET A 1 -1.47 41.99 7.65
CA MET A 1 -0.30 41.31 7.07
C MET A 1 -0.06 40.03 7.87
N VAL A 2 -0.64 38.90 7.44
CA VAL A 2 -0.46 37.61 8.12
C VAL A 2 0.75 36.94 7.49
N ARG A 3 1.86 36.87 8.23
CA ARG A 3 3.04 36.09 7.82
C ARG A 3 2.73 34.62 8.10
N ALA A 4 2.51 33.83 7.05
CA ALA A 4 2.61 32.38 7.14
C ALA A 4 4.10 32.04 7.31
N SER A 5 4.48 31.62 8.52
CA SER A 5 5.81 31.08 8.80
C SER A 5 5.85 29.64 8.33
N PHE A 6 6.79 29.30 7.44
CA PHE A 6 7.08 27.93 7.01
C PHE A 6 7.78 27.17 8.15
N GLY A 7 7.03 26.84 9.19
CA GLY A 7 7.44 25.92 10.25
C GLY A 7 6.90 24.53 9.95
N ILE A 8 7.70 23.68 9.32
CA ILE A 8 7.41 22.25 9.14
C ILE A 8 7.64 21.53 10.48
N ALA A 9 6.73 21.76 11.43
CA ALA A 9 6.62 20.95 12.64
C ALA A 9 5.13 20.77 12.91
N SER A 10 4.60 19.61 12.52
CA SER A 10 3.26 19.19 12.90
C SER A 10 3.36 18.40 14.19
N ALA A 11 2.54 18.75 15.19
CA ALA A 11 2.41 17.97 16.43
C ALA A 11 1.36 16.84 16.29
N LEU A 12 0.93 16.53 15.06
CA LEU A 12 0.02 15.41 14.81
C LEU A 12 0.73 14.09 15.12
N ASN A 13 0.03 13.23 15.85
CA ASN A 13 0.50 11.88 16.13
C ASN A 13 0.62 11.08 14.83
N TYR A 14 1.62 10.21 14.78
CA TYR A 14 1.78 9.24 13.71
C TYR A 14 1.06 7.94 14.08
N ASP A 15 0.04 7.58 13.30
CA ASP A 15 -0.69 6.33 13.50
C ASP A 15 0.13 5.16 12.94
N LEU A 16 0.81 4.42 13.82
CA LEU A 16 1.53 3.20 13.44
C LEU A 16 0.59 2.07 13.03
N MET A 17 -0.56 1.97 13.68
CA MET A 17 -1.59 0.98 13.39
C MET A 17 -2.94 1.57 13.69
N ARG A 18 -3.86 1.44 12.74
CA ARG A 18 -5.24 1.90 12.87
C ARG A 18 -6.21 0.77 12.66
N PHE A 19 -7.39 0.92 13.26
CA PHE A 19 -8.37 -0.16 13.29
C PHE A 19 -8.83 -0.62 11.89
N ALA A 20 -8.89 0.27 10.90
CA ALA A 20 -9.22 -0.12 9.54
C ALA A 20 -8.15 -0.99 8.86
N ASP A 21 -6.86 -0.85 9.20
CA ASP A 21 -5.84 -1.81 8.72
C ASP A 21 -6.06 -3.19 9.35
N VAL A 22 -6.37 -3.25 10.65
CA VAL A 22 -6.71 -4.51 11.35
C VAL A 22 -7.92 -5.21 10.69
N LEU A 23 -8.97 -4.46 10.36
CA LEU A 23 -10.13 -5.01 9.65
C LEU A 23 -9.76 -5.56 8.28
N LEU A 24 -8.88 -4.88 7.54
CA LEU A 24 -8.48 -5.31 6.20
C LEU A 24 -7.49 -6.48 6.22
N MET A 25 -6.62 -6.57 7.23
CA MET A 25 -5.79 -7.75 7.48
C MET A 25 -6.67 -8.97 7.84
N ALA A 26 -7.64 -8.79 8.74
CA ALA A 26 -8.60 -9.83 9.07
C ALA A 26 -9.40 -10.25 7.82
N ALA A 27 -9.88 -9.30 7.01
CA ALA A 27 -10.59 -9.61 5.77
C ALA A 27 -9.74 -10.45 4.81
N GLU A 28 -8.45 -10.15 4.69
CA GLU A 28 -7.54 -10.94 3.86
C GLU A 28 -7.37 -12.37 4.39
N CYS A 29 -7.20 -12.56 5.70
CA CYS A 29 -7.16 -13.88 6.31
C CYS A 29 -8.46 -14.67 6.05
N GLU A 30 -9.62 -14.03 6.23
CA GLU A 30 -10.94 -14.64 5.96
C GLU A 30 -11.09 -15.09 4.50
N VAL A 31 -10.56 -14.32 3.53
CA VAL A 31 -10.51 -14.74 2.12
C VAL A 31 -9.69 -16.02 1.95
N GLU A 32 -8.51 -16.09 2.57
CA GLU A 32 -7.61 -17.24 2.41
C GLU A 32 -8.16 -18.51 3.07
N VAL A 33 -8.82 -18.40 4.23
CA VAL A 33 -9.50 -19.55 4.87
C VAL A 33 -10.83 -19.91 4.19
N GLY A 34 -11.38 -19.03 3.34
CA GLY A 34 -12.59 -19.29 2.53
C GLY A 34 -13.89 -18.73 3.09
N SER A 35 -13.83 -17.94 4.15
CA SER A 35 -14.96 -17.28 4.79
C SER A 35 -15.28 -15.94 4.09
N LEU A 36 -15.75 -16.02 2.83
CA LEU A 36 -15.88 -14.85 1.97
C LEU A 36 -16.89 -13.83 2.47
N ASP A 37 -17.96 -14.28 3.12
CA ASP A 37 -18.97 -13.39 3.71
C ASP A 37 -18.42 -12.60 4.88
N LYS A 38 -17.57 -13.21 5.72
CA LYS A 38 -16.91 -12.52 6.82
C LYS A 38 -15.87 -11.51 6.33
N ALA A 39 -15.10 -11.89 5.31
CA ALA A 39 -14.19 -10.97 4.66
C ALA A 39 -14.93 -9.73 4.09
N ARG A 40 -16.08 -9.95 3.45
CA ARG A 40 -16.94 -8.90 2.92
C ARG A 40 -17.53 -8.01 4.01
N GLU A 41 -17.95 -8.59 5.13
CA GLU A 41 -18.40 -7.85 6.31
C GLU A 41 -17.33 -6.85 6.79
N TYR A 42 -16.08 -7.30 6.95
CA TYR A 42 -14.99 -6.44 7.39
C TYR A 42 -14.65 -5.33 6.40
N VAL A 43 -14.59 -5.62 5.11
CA VAL A 43 -14.41 -4.60 4.05
C VAL A 43 -15.58 -3.60 4.08
N ASN A 44 -16.81 -4.07 4.24
CA ASN A 44 -17.98 -3.21 4.27
C ASN A 44 -18.01 -2.28 5.48
N ARG A 45 -17.42 -2.66 6.62
CA ARG A 45 -17.27 -1.74 7.78
C ARG A 45 -16.40 -0.53 7.43
N VAL A 46 -15.30 -0.74 6.70
CA VAL A 46 -14.42 0.34 6.23
C VAL A 46 -15.16 1.22 5.21
N ARG A 47 -15.80 0.59 4.23
CA ARG A 47 -16.55 1.29 3.17
C ARG A 47 -17.73 2.09 3.70
N ALA A 48 -18.48 1.54 4.66
CA ALA A 48 -19.60 2.23 5.29
C ALA A 48 -19.15 3.48 6.05
N ARG A 49 -18.03 3.38 6.80
CA ARG A 49 -17.42 4.54 7.44
C ARG A 49 -16.99 5.58 6.41
N ALA A 50 -16.29 5.17 5.36
CA ALA A 50 -15.81 6.08 4.32
C ALA A 50 -16.97 6.79 3.60
N ALA A 51 -18.06 6.08 3.29
CA ALA A 51 -19.27 6.65 2.70
C ALA A 51 -19.94 7.69 3.62
N ALA A 52 -19.90 7.47 4.94
CA ALA A 52 -20.45 8.38 5.94
C ALA A 52 -19.53 9.57 6.27
N SER A 53 -18.30 9.60 5.78
CA SER A 53 -17.29 10.63 6.10
C SER A 53 -16.77 11.36 4.86
N PRO A 54 -17.63 12.01 4.04
CA PRO A 54 -17.17 12.80 2.92
C PRO A 54 -16.42 14.04 3.41
N ILE A 55 -15.29 14.35 2.80
CA ILE A 55 -14.61 15.63 3.04
C ILE A 55 -15.47 16.76 2.48
N LYS A 56 -15.59 17.84 3.25
CA LYS A 56 -16.35 19.03 2.87
C LYS A 56 -15.45 20.04 2.16
N ALA A 57 -16.05 20.85 1.30
CA ALA A 57 -15.40 22.03 0.74
C ALA A 57 -14.96 22.98 1.87
N LEU A 58 -14.04 23.91 1.57
CA LEU A 58 -13.47 24.82 2.58
C LEU A 58 -14.52 25.67 3.31
N ASP A 59 -15.62 25.97 2.63
CA ASP A 59 -16.75 26.73 3.18
C ASP A 59 -17.76 25.84 3.95
N GLY A 60 -17.55 24.52 3.97
CA GLY A 60 -18.40 23.54 4.65
C GLY A 60 -19.76 23.28 3.97
N THR A 61 -20.09 23.97 2.88
CA THR A 61 -21.46 23.99 2.32
C THR A 61 -21.76 22.77 1.45
N ALA A 62 -20.73 22.18 0.85
CA ALA A 62 -20.84 21.05 -0.05
C ALA A 62 -19.77 19.99 0.23
N ASN A 63 -19.94 18.82 -0.36
CA ASN A 63 -18.88 17.81 -0.44
C ASN A 63 -17.76 18.33 -1.35
N ALA A 64 -16.50 18.13 -0.98
CA ALA A 64 -15.33 18.58 -1.74
C ALA A 64 -15.18 17.87 -3.10
N ALA A 65 -15.80 16.70 -3.25
CA ALA A 65 -15.79 15.92 -4.48
C ALA A 65 -17.07 15.10 -4.63
N LYS A 66 -17.22 14.47 -5.81
CA LYS A 66 -18.24 13.45 -6.03
C LYS A 66 -17.78 12.11 -5.44
N TYR A 67 -18.19 11.84 -4.21
CA TYR A 67 -17.91 10.58 -3.53
C TYR A 67 -18.85 9.47 -4.03
N VAL A 68 -18.28 8.38 -4.55
CA VAL A 68 -19.01 7.17 -4.96
C VAL A 68 -18.45 5.99 -4.19
N VAL A 69 -18.90 5.85 -2.95
CA VAL A 69 -18.48 4.78 -2.04
C VAL A 69 -19.74 4.12 -1.47
N SER A 70 -19.84 2.81 -1.63
CA SER A 70 -20.96 2.01 -1.11
C SER A 70 -20.49 0.61 -0.70
N PRO A 71 -21.13 -0.03 0.29
CA PRO A 71 -20.85 -1.42 0.62
C PRO A 71 -21.02 -2.37 -0.57
N TYR A 72 -20.26 -3.46 -0.58
CA TYR A 72 -20.49 -4.60 -1.48
C TYR A 72 -21.74 -5.36 -1.01
N THR A 73 -22.81 -5.32 -1.80
CA THR A 73 -24.08 -5.99 -1.50
C THR A 73 -24.15 -7.40 -2.10
N THR A 74 -23.55 -7.61 -3.26
CA THR A 74 -23.47 -8.92 -3.92
C THR A 74 -22.40 -9.80 -3.27
N ALA A 75 -22.70 -11.10 -3.10
CA ALA A 75 -21.73 -12.06 -2.60
C ALA A 75 -20.56 -12.23 -3.59
N TRP A 76 -19.35 -12.42 -3.07
CA TRP A 76 -18.19 -12.63 -3.92
C TRP A 76 -18.18 -14.06 -4.44
N ALA A 77 -18.13 -14.21 -5.76
CA ALA A 77 -18.24 -15.50 -6.43
C ALA A 77 -17.04 -16.43 -6.19
N SER A 78 -15.87 -15.89 -5.82
CA SER A 78 -14.66 -16.68 -5.59
C SER A 78 -13.65 -15.98 -4.71
N LYS A 79 -12.65 -16.73 -4.22
CA LYS A 79 -11.50 -16.18 -3.48
C LYS A 79 -10.74 -15.15 -4.30
N GLU A 80 -10.62 -15.33 -5.62
CA GLU A 80 -9.91 -14.42 -6.51
C GLU A 80 -10.63 -13.07 -6.61
N VAL A 81 -11.97 -13.08 -6.71
CA VAL A 81 -12.79 -11.85 -6.70
C VAL A 81 -12.66 -11.15 -5.35
N ALA A 82 -12.79 -11.89 -4.26
CA ALA A 82 -12.67 -11.37 -2.90
C ALA A 82 -11.27 -10.76 -2.65
N ARG A 83 -10.20 -11.45 -3.04
CA ARG A 83 -8.82 -10.98 -2.91
C ARG A 83 -8.61 -9.67 -3.69
N LYS A 84 -9.14 -9.57 -4.91
CA LYS A 84 -9.09 -8.32 -5.69
C LYS A 84 -9.81 -7.18 -4.97
N ALA A 85 -11.00 -7.43 -4.40
CA ALA A 85 -11.75 -6.44 -3.65
C ALA A 85 -10.99 -5.97 -2.39
N VAL A 86 -10.48 -6.90 -1.57
CA VAL A 86 -9.71 -6.58 -0.36
C VAL A 86 -8.43 -5.80 -0.71
N ARG A 87 -7.67 -6.24 -1.71
CA ARG A 87 -6.44 -5.56 -2.15
C ARG A 87 -6.71 -4.16 -2.73
N PHE A 88 -7.86 -3.98 -3.39
CA PHE A 88 -8.29 -2.67 -3.86
C PHE A 88 -8.65 -1.76 -2.69
N GLU A 89 -9.40 -2.26 -1.71
CA GLU A 89 -9.77 -1.49 -0.52
C GLU A 89 -8.52 -1.06 0.26
N ARG A 90 -7.56 -1.97 0.49
CA ARG A 90 -6.26 -1.63 1.12
C ARG A 90 -5.52 -0.51 0.38
N ARG A 91 -5.55 -0.51 -0.96
CA ARG A 91 -4.88 0.51 -1.78
C ARG A 91 -5.46 1.90 -1.56
N ILE A 92 -6.78 2.02 -1.52
CA ILE A 92 -7.45 3.32 -1.43
C ILE A 92 -7.55 3.82 0.01
N GLU A 93 -7.71 2.90 0.96
CA GLU A 93 -7.86 3.22 2.38
C GLU A 93 -6.51 3.63 2.98
N LEU A 94 -5.42 2.90 2.71
CA LEU A 94 -4.08 3.11 3.29
C LEU A 94 -3.15 3.94 2.39
N GLY A 95 -3.74 4.81 1.56
CA GLY A 95 -3.00 5.64 0.62
C GLY A 95 -2.08 6.62 1.35
N MET A 96 -0.81 6.69 0.94
CA MET A 96 0.22 7.55 1.53
C MET A 96 0.65 7.18 2.97
N GLU A 97 0.30 5.98 3.43
CA GLU A 97 0.65 5.49 4.79
C GLU A 97 1.80 4.46 4.78
N GLY A 98 2.48 4.27 3.65
CA GLY A 98 3.68 3.40 3.58
C GLY A 98 3.43 1.90 3.37
N HIS A 99 2.17 1.44 3.31
CA HIS A 99 1.86 0.01 3.18
C HIS A 99 2.06 -0.58 1.78
N ARG A 100 1.82 0.21 0.72
CA ARG A 100 1.58 -0.32 -0.64
C ARG A 100 2.73 -1.17 -1.19
N PHE A 101 3.99 -0.78 -0.96
CA PHE A 101 5.13 -1.53 -1.46
C PHE A 101 5.23 -2.91 -0.80
N PHE A 102 5.17 -2.94 0.53
CA PHE A 102 5.23 -4.18 1.31
C PHE A 102 4.08 -5.12 1.00
N ASP A 103 2.88 -4.58 0.80
CA ASP A 103 1.72 -5.34 0.35
C ASP A 103 1.97 -6.01 -1.01
N LEU A 104 2.52 -5.30 -1.99
CA LEU A 104 2.82 -5.87 -3.31
C LEU A 104 3.90 -6.96 -3.24
N VAL A 105 4.93 -6.77 -2.41
CA VAL A 105 6.02 -7.73 -2.22
C VAL A 105 5.51 -8.99 -1.53
N ARG A 106 4.80 -8.88 -0.41
CA ARG A 106 4.27 -10.08 0.30
C ARG A 106 3.25 -10.86 -0.52
N TRP A 107 2.55 -10.20 -1.43
CA TRP A 107 1.64 -10.84 -2.38
C TRP A 107 2.34 -11.50 -3.57
N GLY A 108 3.64 -11.27 -3.75
CA GLY A 108 4.41 -11.81 -4.87
C GLY A 108 4.02 -11.23 -6.23
N ILE A 109 3.46 -10.01 -6.26
CA ILE A 109 2.99 -9.35 -7.50
C ILE A 109 3.62 -7.98 -7.74
N ALA A 110 4.69 -7.63 -7.01
CA ALA A 110 5.37 -6.35 -7.15
C ALA A 110 5.89 -6.12 -8.56
N ASP A 111 6.56 -7.11 -9.16
CA ASP A 111 7.07 -7.03 -10.53
C ASP A 111 5.95 -6.81 -11.54
N GLN A 112 4.84 -7.56 -11.40
CA GLN A 112 3.69 -7.46 -12.28
C GLN A 112 3.04 -6.08 -12.23
N VAL A 113 2.73 -5.59 -11.02
CA VAL A 113 2.04 -4.31 -10.85
C VAL A 113 2.95 -3.14 -11.23
N ILE A 114 4.21 -3.15 -10.83
CA ILE A 114 5.12 -2.03 -11.10
C ILE A 114 5.44 -1.95 -12.61
N ASN A 115 5.81 -3.07 -13.23
CA ASN A 115 6.21 -3.07 -14.64
C ASN A 115 5.02 -2.94 -15.60
N ASN A 116 3.87 -3.54 -15.30
CA ASN A 116 2.77 -3.62 -16.27
C ASN A 116 1.65 -2.60 -16.01
N GLU A 117 1.52 -2.06 -14.80
CA GLU A 117 0.46 -1.10 -14.47
C GLU A 117 0.98 0.31 -14.17
N TYR A 118 2.06 0.43 -13.39
CA TYR A 118 2.57 1.72 -12.91
C TYR A 118 3.49 2.40 -13.94
N LEU A 119 4.61 1.76 -14.30
CA LEU A 119 5.62 2.35 -15.18
C LEU A 119 5.07 2.77 -16.55
N PRO A 120 4.20 2.00 -17.24
CA PRO A 120 3.67 2.42 -18.54
C PRO A 120 2.84 3.70 -18.47
N LYS A 121 2.21 4.00 -17.32
CA LYS A 121 1.41 5.21 -17.11
C LYS A 121 2.26 6.37 -16.62
N GLU A 122 3.10 6.11 -15.61
CA GLU A 122 3.82 7.18 -14.91
C GLU A 122 5.13 7.57 -15.60
N SER A 123 5.77 6.69 -16.38
CA SER A 123 6.95 7.10 -17.17
C SER A 123 6.60 8.11 -18.26
N VAL A 124 5.35 8.12 -18.75
CA VAL A 124 4.86 9.15 -19.67
C VAL A 124 4.59 10.47 -18.93
N ARG A 125 3.96 10.40 -17.76
CA ARG A 125 3.57 11.58 -16.97
C ARG A 125 4.76 12.24 -16.25
N ARG A 126 5.75 11.43 -15.87
CA ARG A 126 6.90 11.80 -15.04
C ARG A 126 8.20 11.44 -15.75
N SER A 127 8.29 11.77 -17.04
CA SER A 127 9.41 11.41 -17.92
C SER A 127 10.78 11.82 -17.37
N LEU A 128 10.89 12.97 -16.70
CA LEU A 128 12.15 13.42 -16.08
C LEU A 128 12.58 12.58 -14.88
N ALA A 129 11.62 12.01 -14.13
CA ALA A 129 11.90 11.26 -12.91
C ALA A 129 12.06 9.75 -13.15
N LEU A 130 11.37 9.21 -14.16
CA LEU A 130 11.33 7.76 -14.43
C LEU A 130 12.01 7.37 -15.75
N GLY A 131 12.22 8.32 -16.67
CA GLY A 131 12.95 8.10 -17.92
C GLY A 131 12.53 6.88 -18.74
N SER A 132 13.42 6.44 -19.62
CA SER A 132 13.35 5.15 -20.30
C SER A 132 14.25 4.14 -19.57
N GLY A 133 13.83 2.87 -19.52
CA GLY A 133 14.65 1.77 -19.00
C GLY A 133 14.53 1.49 -17.49
N VAL A 134 13.78 2.29 -16.72
CA VAL A 134 13.41 1.92 -15.34
C VAL A 134 12.57 0.65 -15.38
N LYS A 135 12.95 -0.33 -14.56
CA LYS A 135 12.26 -1.60 -14.42
C LYS A 135 12.39 -2.13 -13.00
N PHE A 136 11.35 -2.81 -12.53
CA PHE A 136 11.41 -3.65 -11.35
C PHE A 136 11.94 -5.02 -11.76
N THR A 137 13.02 -5.49 -11.13
CA THR A 137 13.60 -6.81 -11.42
C THR A 137 13.15 -7.81 -10.37
N LYS A 138 12.38 -8.82 -10.79
CA LYS A 138 11.90 -9.88 -9.90
C LYS A 138 13.07 -10.66 -9.28
N ASN A 139 12.93 -11.05 -8.02
CA ASN A 139 13.95 -11.70 -7.19
C ASN A 139 15.21 -10.86 -6.96
N LYS A 140 15.07 -9.53 -6.98
CA LYS A 140 16.12 -8.56 -6.67
C LYS A 140 15.51 -7.31 -6.04
N SER A 141 14.63 -6.63 -6.75
CA SER A 141 14.09 -5.31 -6.37
C SER A 141 13.09 -5.34 -5.20
N GLU A 142 12.70 -6.53 -4.72
CA GLU A 142 11.78 -6.72 -3.59
C GLU A 142 12.36 -6.25 -2.26
N TYR A 143 13.68 -6.38 -2.08
CA TYR A 143 14.37 -6.06 -0.84
C TYR A 143 15.55 -5.14 -1.11
N GLN A 144 15.83 -4.24 -0.16
CA GLN A 144 17.03 -3.42 -0.21
C GLN A 144 18.27 -4.33 -0.12
N PRO A 145 19.38 -4.00 -0.81
CA PRO A 145 20.63 -4.72 -0.64
C PRO A 145 21.12 -4.55 0.80
N ILE A 146 21.75 -5.60 1.33
CA ILE A 146 22.49 -5.48 2.58
C ILE A 146 23.69 -4.55 2.31
N PRO A 147 23.90 -3.51 3.13
CA PRO A 147 25.04 -2.61 2.95
C PRO A 147 26.38 -3.36 2.96
N ASP A 148 27.26 -3.04 2.02
CA ASP A 148 28.55 -3.75 1.85
C ASP A 148 29.44 -3.69 3.10
N TYR A 149 29.45 -2.55 3.80
CA TYR A 149 30.19 -2.41 5.06
C TYR A 149 29.69 -3.39 6.13
N ALA A 150 28.39 -3.70 6.17
CA ALA A 150 27.84 -4.62 7.15
C ALA A 150 28.32 -6.06 6.86
N ILE A 151 28.40 -6.44 5.58
CA ILE A 151 28.92 -7.76 5.17
C ILE A 151 30.41 -7.86 5.48
N THR A 152 31.20 -6.87 5.05
CA THR A 152 32.67 -6.83 5.19
C THR A 152 33.14 -6.66 6.64
N GLN A 153 32.26 -6.26 7.56
CA GLN A 153 32.57 -6.22 9.00
C GLN A 153 32.04 -7.44 9.76
N SER A 154 31.27 -8.32 9.12
CA SER A 154 30.58 -9.43 9.78
C SER A 154 31.45 -10.69 9.94
N PHE A 155 32.68 -10.60 10.46
CA PHE A 155 33.58 -11.76 10.49
C PHE A 155 33.58 -12.52 11.83
N VAL A 156 33.44 -13.84 11.77
CA VAL A 156 33.72 -14.77 12.88
C VAL A 156 34.64 -15.85 12.37
N ALA A 157 35.76 -16.08 13.07
CA ALA A 157 36.79 -17.06 12.67
C ALA A 157 37.28 -16.90 11.20
N GLY A 158 37.39 -15.65 10.72
CA GLY A 158 37.87 -15.36 9.36
C GLY A 158 36.85 -15.60 8.25
N GLN A 159 35.59 -15.92 8.58
CA GLN A 159 34.51 -16.06 7.60
C GLN A 159 33.43 -15.01 7.81
N PRO A 160 32.87 -14.42 6.73
CA PRO A 160 31.73 -13.53 6.85
C PRO A 160 30.49 -14.30 7.29
N THR A 161 29.73 -13.73 8.21
CA THR A 161 28.52 -14.30 8.80
C THR A 161 27.26 -13.80 8.10
N LEU A 162 27.32 -12.61 7.51
CA LEU A 162 26.26 -12.09 6.64
C LEU A 162 26.52 -12.45 5.18
N LYS A 163 25.45 -12.79 4.46
CA LYS A 163 25.45 -13.03 3.02
C LYS A 163 24.45 -12.09 2.36
N GLN A 164 24.80 -11.61 1.17
CA GLN A 164 23.94 -10.71 0.40
C GLN A 164 22.60 -11.38 0.03
N ASN A 165 21.58 -10.55 -0.15
CA ASN A 165 20.30 -10.96 -0.72
C ASN A 165 20.48 -11.53 -2.14
N PRO A 166 19.65 -12.51 -2.56
CA PRO A 166 19.70 -13.03 -3.92
C PRO A 166 19.62 -11.92 -4.99
N GLY A 167 20.42 -12.04 -6.05
CA GLY A 167 20.39 -11.12 -7.20
C GLY A 167 21.22 -9.84 -7.06
N TYR A 168 21.91 -9.63 -5.93
CA TYR A 168 22.85 -8.53 -5.69
C TYR A 168 24.30 -8.99 -5.68
#